data_AF-A0A966VDX1-F1
#
_entry.id   AF-A0A966VDX1-F1
#
_cell.length_a   1.000
_cell.length_b   1.000
_cell.length_c   1.000
_cell.angle_alpha   90.00
_cell.angle_beta   90.00
_cell.angle_gamma   90.00
#
_symmetry.space_group_name_H-M   'P 1'
#
loop_
_entity.id
_entity.type
_entity.pdbx_description
1 polymer ?
#
loop_
_entity_poly.entity_id
_entity_poly.type
_entity_poly.pdbx_seq_one_letter_code
_entity_poly.pdbx_strand_id
1 'polypeptide(L)'
;MASAAVGNVMPKEPFGQALTYLRNQFEHLLVYLDDGLLPIDNNETEQLMKQVALGRKNWMFIGSVAAGYRAADLMSLVSSAARNDLDVFLYVKDVLDRLLAGEMDYDSLRPDVWKQSHPEAIRIYRQEERRSRADAKAVKRARRRIARSG
;
A
#
# COMPACT_ATOMS: atom_id res chain seq x y z
N MET A 1 -9.25 -29.69 -13.32
CA MET A 1 -10.59 -30.29 -13.48
C MET A 1 -11.58 -29.19 -13.84
N ALA A 2 -12.01 -29.10 -15.10
CA ALA A 2 -13.05 -28.14 -15.47
C ALA A 2 -14.41 -28.66 -14.97
N SER A 3 -15.07 -27.89 -14.10
CA SER A 3 -16.42 -28.19 -13.63
C SER A 3 -17.39 -28.18 -14.81
N ALA A 4 -18.33 -29.13 -14.85
CA ALA A 4 -19.34 -29.28 -15.91
C ALA A 4 -20.17 -27.99 -16.16
N ALA A 5 -20.23 -27.08 -15.18
CA ALA A 5 -20.89 -25.78 -15.29
C ALA A 5 -20.23 -24.80 -16.28
N VAL A 6 -18.95 -24.98 -16.64
CA VAL A 6 -18.22 -24.07 -17.54
C VAL A 6 -18.52 -24.34 -19.02
N GLY A 7 -19.02 -25.53 -19.37
CA GLY A 7 -19.29 -25.93 -20.75
C GLY A 7 -20.45 -25.17 -21.42
N ASN A 8 -21.34 -24.57 -20.64
CA ASN A 8 -22.56 -23.91 -21.14
C ASN A 8 -22.50 -22.37 -21.12
N VAL A 9 -21.36 -21.78 -20.76
CA VAL A 9 -21.23 -20.32 -20.68
C VAL A 9 -20.50 -19.80 -21.91
N MET A 10 -21.14 -18.90 -22.65
CA MET A 10 -20.50 -18.29 -23.81
C MET A 10 -19.34 -17.39 -23.33
N PRO A 11 -18.10 -17.54 -23.83
CA PRO A 11 -16.92 -16.84 -23.28
C PRO A 11 -17.02 -15.31 -23.29
N LYS A 12 -17.85 -14.74 -24.18
CA LYS A 12 -18.04 -13.30 -24.32
C LYS A 12 -19.10 -12.71 -23.39
N GLU A 13 -19.92 -13.52 -22.74
CA GLU A 13 -20.87 -13.02 -21.74
C GLU A 13 -20.15 -12.57 -20.46
N PRO A 14 -20.70 -11.61 -19.69
CA PRO A 14 -20.05 -11.10 -18.48
C PRO A 14 -19.61 -12.20 -17.50
N PHE A 15 -20.42 -13.26 -17.35
CA PHE A 15 -20.09 -14.41 -16.51
C PHE A 15 -18.93 -15.24 -17.08
N GLY A 16 -18.90 -15.46 -18.40
CA GLY A 16 -17.80 -16.16 -19.08
C GLY A 16 -16.48 -15.39 -19.00
N GLN A 17 -16.53 -14.07 -19.08
CA GLN A 17 -15.37 -13.19 -18.89
C GLN A 17 -14.86 -13.26 -17.44
N ALA A 18 -15.76 -13.22 -16.44
CA ALA A 18 -15.38 -13.34 -15.04
C ALA A 18 -14.73 -14.69 -14.72
N LEU A 19 -15.29 -15.80 -15.23
CA LEU A 19 -14.70 -17.13 -15.08
C LEU A 19 -13.32 -17.23 -15.73
N THR A 20 -13.19 -16.67 -16.95
CA THR A 20 -11.91 -16.64 -17.66
C THR A 20 -10.87 -15.83 -16.88
N TYR A 21 -11.26 -14.66 -16.36
CA TYR A 21 -10.41 -13.83 -15.52
C TYR A 21 -9.95 -14.58 -14.27
N LEU A 22 -10.89 -15.19 -13.52
CA LEU A 22 -10.59 -15.95 -12.32
C LEU A 22 -9.61 -17.09 -12.62
N ARG A 23 -9.82 -17.83 -13.71
CA ARG A 23 -8.92 -18.91 -14.13
C ARG A 23 -7.52 -18.38 -14.45
N ASN A 24 -7.43 -17.28 -15.19
CA ASN A 24 -6.15 -16.70 -15.59
C ASN A 24 -5.37 -16.12 -14.39
N GLN A 25 -6.08 -15.71 -13.34
CA GLN A 25 -5.47 -15.14 -12.12
C GLN A 25 -5.34 -16.16 -10.98
N PHE A 26 -5.73 -17.42 -11.20
CA PHE A 26 -5.85 -18.41 -10.12
C PHE A 26 -4.52 -18.65 -9.39
N GLU A 27 -3.42 -18.75 -10.12
CA GLU A 27 -2.09 -18.91 -9.52
C GLU A 27 -1.72 -17.70 -8.65
N HIS A 28 -1.98 -16.48 -9.11
CA HIS A 28 -1.73 -15.25 -8.33
C HIS A 28 -2.62 -15.13 -7.09
N LEU A 29 -3.86 -15.62 -7.16
CA LEU A 29 -4.78 -15.64 -6.02
C LEU A 29 -4.35 -16.61 -4.91
N LEU A 30 -3.44 -17.56 -5.20
CA LEU A 30 -2.98 -18.55 -4.23
C LEU A 30 -1.62 -18.22 -3.62
N VAL A 31 -0.91 -17.19 -4.08
CA VAL A 31 0.46 -16.86 -3.63
C VAL A 31 0.58 -16.67 -2.11
N TYR A 32 -0.47 -16.17 -1.45
CA TYR A 32 -0.49 -16.01 0.01
C TYR A 32 -0.43 -17.35 0.77
N LEU A 33 -0.68 -18.48 0.11
CA LEU A 33 -0.52 -19.81 0.69
C LEU A 33 0.94 -20.24 0.76
N ASP A 34 1.79 -19.67 -0.11
CA ASP A 34 3.22 -19.97 -0.15
C ASP A 34 4.03 -19.06 0.80
N ASP A 35 3.57 -17.82 1.02
CA ASP A 35 4.20 -16.86 1.94
C ASP A 35 3.17 -16.24 2.91
N GLY A 36 3.29 -16.60 4.18
CA GLY A 36 2.44 -16.11 5.27
C GLY A 36 2.63 -14.62 5.61
N LEU A 37 3.64 -13.95 5.06
CA LEU A 37 3.79 -12.50 5.16
C LEU A 37 2.85 -11.75 4.20
N LEU A 38 2.31 -12.44 3.19
CA LEU A 38 1.39 -11.85 2.23
C LEU A 38 -0.07 -11.94 2.72
N PRO A 39 -0.84 -10.84 2.68
CA PRO A 39 -2.26 -10.89 2.97
C PRO A 39 -3.03 -11.63 1.88
N ILE A 40 -4.14 -12.26 2.27
CA ILE A 40 -5.07 -12.95 1.34
C ILE A 40 -5.71 -12.00 0.30
N ASP A 41 -5.75 -10.71 0.60
CA ASP A 41 -6.34 -9.69 -0.25
C ASP A 41 -5.37 -8.52 -0.47
N ASN A 42 -5.56 -7.81 -1.58
CA ASN A 42 -4.74 -6.68 -2.00
C ASN A 42 -5.31 -5.32 -1.53
N ASN A 43 -6.27 -5.29 -0.60
CA ASN A 43 -7.03 -4.08 -0.27
C ASN A 43 -6.12 -2.92 0.16
N GLU A 44 -5.05 -3.21 0.89
CA GLU A 44 -4.07 -2.21 1.32
C GLU A 44 -3.37 -1.57 0.12
N THR A 45 -2.90 -2.39 -0.82
CA THR A 45 -2.28 -1.94 -2.08
C THR A 45 -3.25 -1.09 -2.90
N GLU A 46 -4.50 -1.53 -3.05
CA GLU A 46 -5.52 -0.75 -3.75
C GLU A 46 -5.79 0.60 -3.07
N GLN A 47 -5.86 0.61 -1.74
CA GLN A 47 -6.07 1.83 -0.97
C GLN A 47 -4.91 2.83 -1.16
N LEU A 48 -3.68 2.34 -1.27
CA LEU A 48 -2.51 3.18 -1.58
C LEU A 48 -2.56 3.70 -3.03
N MET A 49 -2.94 2.84 -3.98
CA MET A 49 -3.07 3.24 -5.39
C MET A 49 -4.16 4.29 -5.63
N LYS A 50 -5.18 4.37 -4.75
CA LYS A 50 -6.15 5.47 -4.79
C LYS A 50 -5.49 6.84 -4.62
N GLN A 51 -4.44 6.96 -3.81
CA GLN A 51 -3.72 8.23 -3.64
C GLN A 51 -3.02 8.64 -4.94
N VAL A 52 -2.39 7.69 -5.63
CA VAL A 52 -1.78 7.93 -6.94
C VAL A 52 -2.85 8.30 -7.97
N ALA A 53 -3.98 7.61 -7.98
CA ALA A 53 -5.08 7.89 -8.90
C ALA A 53 -5.68 9.29 -8.70
N LEU A 54 -5.83 9.74 -7.45
CA LEU A 54 -6.24 11.10 -7.12
C LEU A 54 -5.17 12.12 -7.53
N GLY A 55 -3.91 11.84 -7.21
CA GLY A 55 -2.77 12.69 -7.55
C GLY A 55 -2.60 12.92 -9.05
N ARG A 56 -2.79 11.89 -9.88
CA ARG A 56 -2.73 12.00 -11.35
C ARG A 56 -3.67 13.06 -11.94
N LYS A 57 -4.83 13.30 -11.31
CA LYS A 57 -5.75 14.37 -11.74
C LYS A 57 -5.21 15.78 -11.41
N ASN A 58 -4.32 15.89 -10.44
CA ASN A 58 -3.75 17.15 -9.95
C ASN A 58 -2.33 17.42 -10.49
N TRP A 59 -1.62 16.39 -10.97
CA TRP A 59 -0.26 16.52 -11.52
C TRP A 59 -0.28 16.93 -12.99
N MET A 60 -0.82 18.10 -13.29
CA MET A 60 -0.89 18.65 -14.66
C MET A 60 0.49 18.90 -15.30
N PHE A 61 1.58 18.85 -14.52
CA PHE A 61 2.94 19.20 -14.95
C PHE A 61 3.87 18.00 -15.18
N ILE A 62 3.41 16.76 -14.98
CA ILE A 62 4.19 15.56 -15.37
C ILE A 62 4.03 15.38 -16.88
N GLY A 63 4.82 16.14 -17.64
CA GLY A 63 4.74 16.21 -19.11
C GLY A 63 5.61 15.20 -19.86
N SER A 64 6.38 14.35 -19.17
CA SER A 64 7.28 13.37 -19.81
C SER A 64 7.44 12.10 -18.98
N VAL A 65 7.84 11.01 -19.65
CA VAL A 65 8.13 9.71 -19.01
C VAL A 65 9.23 9.86 -17.94
N ALA A 66 10.28 10.63 -18.23
CA ALA A 66 11.35 10.90 -17.27
C ALA A 66 10.88 11.70 -16.04
N ALA A 67 9.92 12.61 -16.21
CA ALA A 67 9.27 13.26 -15.06
C ALA A 67 8.42 12.26 -14.26
N GLY A 68 7.78 11.30 -14.93
CA GLY A 68 7.02 10.22 -14.30
C GLY A 68 7.88 9.34 -13.39
N TYR A 69 9.06 8.91 -13.85
CA TYR A 69 10.00 8.13 -13.04
C TYR A 69 10.45 8.90 -11.79
N ARG A 70 10.89 10.16 -11.95
CA ARG A 70 11.29 11.00 -10.81
C ARG A 70 10.15 11.20 -9.79
N ALA A 71 8.92 11.36 -10.28
CA ALA A 71 7.76 11.45 -9.40
C ALA A 71 7.51 10.14 -8.64
N ALA A 72 7.67 8.99 -9.29
CA ALA A 72 7.55 7.67 -8.66
C ALA A 72 8.64 7.44 -7.61
N ASP A 73 9.88 7.86 -7.85
CA ASP A 73 10.97 7.76 -6.89
C ASP A 73 10.67 8.58 -5.63
N LEU A 74 10.25 9.84 -5.80
CA LEU A 74 9.89 10.71 -4.68
C LEU A 74 8.69 10.17 -3.89
N MET A 75 7.67 9.65 -4.57
CA MET A 75 6.53 9.01 -3.90
C MET A 75 6.94 7.77 -3.13
N SER A 76 7.87 6.97 -3.67
CA SER A 76 8.39 5.78 -2.99
C SER A 76 9.16 6.16 -1.72
N LEU A 77 9.97 7.23 -1.76
CA LEU A 77 10.68 7.77 -0.61
C LEU A 77 9.71 8.28 0.47
N VAL A 78 8.74 9.12 0.07
CA VAL A 78 7.72 9.68 0.98
C VAL A 78 6.86 8.58 1.60
N SER A 79 6.44 7.60 0.81
CA SER A 79 5.66 6.44 1.28
C SER A 79 6.46 5.61 2.29
N SER A 80 7.74 5.38 2.02
CA SER A 80 8.64 4.65 2.92
C SER A 80 8.84 5.38 4.25
N ALA A 81 9.03 6.70 4.23
CA ALA A 81 9.10 7.52 5.44
C ALA A 81 7.79 7.48 6.24
N ALA A 82 6.66 7.60 5.54
CA ALA A 82 5.35 7.53 6.16
C ALA A 82 5.03 6.16 6.77
N ARG A 83 5.51 5.06 6.16
CA ARG A 83 5.41 3.69 6.66
C ARG A 83 6.26 3.44 7.90
N ASN A 84 7.41 4.11 7.99
CA ASN A 84 8.29 4.10 9.16
C ASN A 84 7.82 5.07 10.27
N ASP A 85 6.63 5.66 10.13
CA ASP A 85 6.03 6.61 11.07
C ASP A 85 6.77 7.93 11.22
N LEU A 86 7.69 8.24 10.33
CA LEU A 86 8.49 9.47 10.40
C LEU A 86 7.68 10.69 9.99
N ASP A 87 7.90 11.84 10.60
CA ASP A 87 7.52 13.12 10.01
C ASP A 87 8.21 13.24 8.64
N VAL A 88 7.38 13.24 7.59
CA VAL A 88 7.88 13.19 6.21
C VAL A 88 8.66 14.45 5.88
N PHE A 89 8.24 15.61 6.40
CA PHE A 89 8.89 16.87 6.09
C PHE A 89 10.28 16.91 6.73
N LEU A 90 10.38 16.57 8.02
CA LEU A 90 11.67 16.54 8.72
C LEU A 90 12.66 15.58 8.05
N TYR A 91 12.18 14.37 7.73
CA TYR A 91 13.00 13.36 7.06
C TYR A 91 13.47 13.82 5.67
N VAL A 92 12.56 14.27 4.80
CA VAL A 92 12.93 14.67 3.43
C VAL A 92 13.84 15.89 3.45
N LYS A 93 13.61 16.86 4.35
CA LYS A 93 14.48 18.02 4.52
C LYS A 93 15.90 17.59 4.89
N ASP A 94 16.07 16.80 5.95
CA ASP A 94 17.40 16.41 6.43
C ASP A 94 18.14 15.56 5.38
N VAL A 95 17.46 14.62 4.74
CA VAL A 95 18.04 13.81 3.66
C VAL A 95 18.52 14.71 2.50
N LEU A 96 17.71 15.66 2.05
CA LEU A 96 18.11 16.57 0.98
C LEU A 96 19.27 17.49 1.42
N ASP A 97 19.25 18.01 2.63
CA ASP A 97 20.32 18.84 3.18
C ASP A 97 21.66 18.08 3.22
N ARG A 98 21.64 16.81 3.65
CA ARG A 98 22.82 15.93 3.68
C ARG A 98 23.34 15.58 2.29
N LEU A 99 22.43 15.25 1.36
CA LEU A 99 22.80 14.97 -0.02
C LEU A 99 23.43 16.20 -0.70
N LEU A 100 22.91 17.41 -0.43
CA LEU A 100 23.48 18.66 -0.92
C LEU A 100 24.84 18.97 -0.28
N ALA A 101 25.07 18.54 0.96
CA ALA A 101 26.37 18.63 1.62
C ALA A 101 27.39 17.58 1.12
N GLY A 102 27.00 16.68 0.23
CA GLY A 102 27.87 15.66 -0.37
C GLY A 102 27.92 14.33 0.38
N GLU A 103 26.91 14.04 1.21
CA GLU A 103 26.75 12.71 1.82
C GLU A 103 26.58 11.63 0.74
N MET A 104 27.32 10.53 0.89
CA MET A 104 27.32 9.39 -0.03
C MET A 104 26.93 8.09 0.66
N ASP A 105 26.83 8.06 2.00
CA ASP A 105 26.28 6.94 2.75
C ASP A 105 24.74 6.94 2.67
N TYR A 106 24.23 6.44 1.55
CA TYR A 106 22.79 6.34 1.30
C TYR A 106 22.08 5.36 2.23
N ASP A 107 22.79 4.37 2.78
CA ASP A 107 22.21 3.39 3.69
C ASP A 107 21.82 4.06 5.01
N SER A 108 22.64 4.99 5.51
CA SER A 108 22.30 5.81 6.69
C SER A 108 21.06 6.69 6.49
N LEU A 109 20.79 7.09 5.24
CA LEU A 109 19.67 7.96 4.88
C LEU A 109 18.36 7.20 4.73
N ARG A 110 18.36 5.87 4.74
CA ARG A 110 17.13 5.09 4.62
C ARG A 110 16.18 5.37 5.80
N PRO A 111 14.85 5.43 5.59
CA PRO A 111 13.92 5.80 6.64
C PRO A 111 13.98 4.93 7.90
N ASP A 112 14.23 3.62 7.74
CA ASP A 112 14.33 2.66 8.84
C ASP A 112 15.61 2.83 9.67
N VAL A 113 16.69 3.28 9.05
CA VAL A 113 17.98 3.54 9.71
C VAL A 113 17.99 4.94 10.31
N TRP A 114 17.63 5.95 9.52
CA TRP A 114 17.58 7.35 9.93
C TRP A 114 16.70 7.58 11.17
N LYS A 115 15.61 6.81 11.30
CA LYS A 115 14.72 6.82 12.46
C LYS A 115 15.44 6.58 13.79
N GLN A 116 16.51 5.80 13.79
CA GLN A 116 17.23 5.40 15.00
C GLN A 116 17.98 6.57 15.64
N SER A 117 18.44 7.53 14.82
CA SER A 117 19.13 8.74 15.27
C SER A 117 18.19 9.94 15.48
N HIS A 118 16.93 9.86 15.06
CA HIS A 118 15.95 10.96 15.11
C HIS A 118 14.62 10.53 15.76
N PRO A 119 14.63 10.15 17.06
CA PRO A 119 13.42 9.72 17.77
C PRO A 119 12.34 10.82 17.82
N GLU A 120 12.74 12.09 17.82
CA GLU A 120 11.84 13.26 17.80
C GLU A 120 11.01 13.37 16.52
N ALA A 121 11.49 12.80 15.41
CA ALA A 121 10.77 12.78 14.15
C ALA A 121 9.73 11.65 14.07
N ILE A 122 9.61 10.79 15.10
CA ILE A 122 8.66 9.67 15.09
C ILE A 122 7.26 10.17 15.49
N ARG A 123 6.28 9.94 14.62
CA ARG A 123 4.87 10.29 14.84
C ARG A 123 4.17 9.25 15.72
N ILE A 124 4.50 9.22 17.01
CA ILE A 124 3.97 8.25 17.99
C ILE A 124 2.43 8.30 18.05
N TYR A 125 1.82 9.48 18.00
CA TYR A 125 0.36 9.66 18.00
C TYR A 125 -0.34 8.86 16.87
N ARG A 126 0.31 8.68 15.72
CA ARG A 126 -0.26 7.92 14.59
C ARG A 126 -0.29 6.42 14.86
N GLN A 127 0.58 5.90 15.72
CA GLN A 127 0.51 4.51 16.18
C GLN A 127 -0.69 4.31 17.11
N GLU A 128 -0.89 5.25 18.03
CA GLU A 128 -2.03 5.25 18.95
C GLU A 128 -3.37 5.38 18.20
N GLU A 129 -3.45 6.28 17.21
CA GLU A 129 -4.64 6.40 16.36
C GLU A 129 -4.95 5.11 15.60
N ARG A 130 -3.93 4.47 15.01
CA ARG A 130 -4.11 3.19 14.29
C ARG A 130 -4.63 2.11 15.22
N ARG A 131 -4.07 2.02 16.44
CA ARG A 131 -4.52 1.08 17.47
C ARG A 131 -5.97 1.35 17.89
N SER A 132 -6.30 2.59 18.23
CA SER A 132 -7.65 3.01 18.61
C SER A 132 -8.68 2.72 17.51
N ARG A 133 -8.35 3.00 16.24
CA ARG A 133 -9.22 2.67 15.09
C ARG A 133 -9.39 1.16 14.92
N ALA A 134 -8.34 0.37 15.12
CA ALA A 134 -8.40 -1.09 15.06
C ALA A 134 -9.32 -1.64 16.17
N ASP A 135 -9.17 -1.14 17.39
CA ASP A 135 -9.98 -1.52 18.55
C ASP A 135 -11.45 -1.17 18.32
N ALA A 136 -11.75 0.06 17.87
CA ALA A 136 -13.10 0.48 17.53
C ALA A 136 -13.74 -0.40 16.42
N LYS A 137 -12.95 -0.80 15.42
CA LYS A 137 -13.40 -1.71 14.35
C LYS A 137 -13.67 -3.11 14.89
N ALA A 138 -12.84 -3.62 15.79
CA ALA A 138 -13.02 -4.92 16.44
C ALA A 138 -14.30 -4.94 17.30
N VAL A 139 -14.51 -3.93 18.14
CA VAL A 139 -15.71 -3.79 18.97
C VAL A 139 -16.97 -3.73 18.10
N LYS A 140 -16.96 -2.94 17.02
CA LYS A 140 -18.09 -2.84 16.09
C LYS A 140 -18.40 -4.19 15.43
N ARG A 141 -17.38 -4.95 15.04
CA ARG A 141 -17.54 -6.31 14.47
C ARG A 141 -18.11 -7.29 15.48
N ALA A 142 -17.64 -7.27 16.72
CA ALA A 142 -18.15 -8.12 17.80
C ALA A 142 -19.64 -7.85 18.08
N ARG A 143 -20.03 -6.57 18.23
CA ARG A 143 -21.44 -6.17 18.43
C ARG A 143 -22.35 -6.68 17.31
N ARG A 144 -21.90 -6.59 16.04
CA ARG A 144 -22.66 -7.10 14.89
C ARG A 144 -22.81 -8.63 14.89
N ARG A 145 -21.83 -9.37 15.43
CA ARG A 145 -21.93 -10.83 15.57
C ARG A 145 -22.98 -11.20 16.61
N ILE A 146 -22.93 -10.56 17.78
CA ILE A 146 -23.89 -10.78 18.88
C ILE A 146 -25.32 -10.48 18.40
N ALA A 147 -25.54 -9.36 17.70
CA ALA A 147 -26.85 -8.99 17.16
C ALA A 147 -27.35 -9.88 16.00
N ARG A 148 -26.52 -10.78 15.46
CA ARG A 148 -26.92 -11.77 14.44
C ARG A 148 -27.18 -13.16 15.03
N SER A 149 -26.70 -13.41 16.26
CA SER A 149 -26.80 -14.70 16.95
C SER A 149 -27.91 -14.77 18.00
N GLY A 150 -28.58 -13.64 18.27
CA GLY A 150 -29.83 -13.58 19.04
C GLY A 150 -30.96 -13.08 18.17
#